data_AF-A0A7U4P7S9-F1
#
_entry.id   AF-A0A7U4P7S9-F1
#
_cell.length_a   1.000
_cell.length_b   1.000
_cell.length_c   1.000
_cell.angle_alpha   90.00
_cell.angle_beta   90.00
_cell.angle_gamma   90.00
#
_symmetry.space_group_name_H-M   'P 1'
#
loop_
_entity.id
_entity.type
_entity.pdbx_description
1 polymer ?
#
loop_
_entity_poly.entity_id
_entity_poly.type
_entity_poly.pdbx_seq_one_letter_code
_entity_poly.pdbx_strand_id
1 'polypeptide(L)'
;MARFRPVPTANELLAVMHPGVAYAPYVLASQFNLKAERIRPLLDEMLAAGQLSPIHVSNSRSCNVCIAGTEPRPAASDEKYVGVPAAPRRYFVMTGDLNAYAAELRRRADLCMMVRR
;
A
#
# COMPACT_ATOMS: atom_id res chain seq x y z
N MET A 1 20.35 37.35 -6.83
CA MET A 1 20.72 36.66 -8.08
C MET A 1 21.13 35.24 -7.75
N ALA A 2 20.38 34.24 -8.21
CA ALA A 2 20.71 32.84 -7.96
C ALA A 2 21.98 32.47 -8.74
N ARG A 3 23.07 32.20 -8.02
CA ARG A 3 24.30 31.67 -8.62
C ARG A 3 23.96 30.27 -9.13
N PHE A 4 23.92 30.08 -10.45
CA PHE A 4 23.84 28.75 -11.05
C PHE A 4 25.08 27.99 -10.62
N ARG A 5 24.93 27.05 -9.68
CA ARG A 5 25.98 26.08 -9.40
C ARG A 5 26.12 25.15 -10.60
N PRO A 6 27.34 24.69 -10.91
CA PRO A 6 27.53 23.63 -11.90
C PRO A 6 26.70 22.41 -11.51
N VAL A 7 26.24 21.66 -12.52
CA VAL A 7 25.51 20.41 -12.31
C VAL A 7 26.41 19.48 -11.48
N PRO A 8 25.92 18.91 -10.36
CA PRO A 8 26.72 18.04 -9.51
C PRO A 8 27.16 16.80 -10.28
N THR A 9 28.32 16.27 -9.95
CA THR A 9 28.77 14.99 -10.50
C THR A 9 28.08 13.82 -9.79
N ALA A 10 28.03 12.65 -10.42
CA ALA A 10 27.43 11.44 -9.84
C ALA A 10 28.03 11.09 -8.46
N ASN A 11 29.33 11.28 -8.28
CA ASN A 11 30.03 11.03 -7.03
C ASN A 11 29.59 11.98 -5.90
N GLU A 12 29.38 13.26 -6.22
CA GLU A 12 28.87 14.24 -5.25
C GLU A 12 27.43 13.92 -4.84
N LEU A 13 26.61 13.44 -5.79
CA LEU A 13 25.25 13.03 -5.51
C LEU A 13 25.22 11.81 -4.57
N LEU A 14 26.06 10.79 -4.84
CA LEU A 14 26.19 9.62 -3.97
C LEU A 14 26.74 9.97 -2.58
N ALA A 15 27.63 10.96 -2.46
CA ALA A 15 28.17 11.40 -1.17
C ALA A 15 27.11 12.02 -0.25
N VAL A 16 26.04 12.59 -0.82
CA VAL A 16 24.94 13.21 -0.06
C VAL A 16 23.83 12.20 0.25
N MET A 17 23.69 11.15 -0.57
CA MET A 17 22.70 10.11 -0.33
C MET A 17 23.12 9.17 0.80
N HIS A 18 22.17 8.86 1.68
CA HIS A 18 22.35 7.82 2.69
C HIS A 18 21.80 6.48 2.18
N PRO A 19 22.50 5.37 2.49
CA PRO A 19 22.03 4.03 2.16
C PRO A 19 20.72 3.74 2.91
N GLY A 20 19.74 3.11 2.25
CA GLY A 20 18.46 2.77 2.87
C GLY A 20 17.40 3.89 2.84
N VAL A 21 17.72 5.07 2.31
CA VAL A 21 16.79 6.20 2.24
C VAL A 21 16.29 6.39 0.81
N ALA A 22 14.98 6.52 0.65
CA ALA A 22 14.35 6.88 -0.61
C ALA A 22 14.34 8.40 -0.77
N TYR A 23 14.92 8.90 -1.86
CA TYR A 23 14.97 10.33 -2.16
C TYR A 23 14.08 10.66 -3.35
N ALA A 24 13.25 11.68 -3.20
CA ALA A 24 12.55 12.27 -4.33
C ALA A 24 13.49 13.20 -5.12
N PRO A 25 13.37 13.32 -6.46
CA PRO A 25 14.24 14.17 -7.28
C PRO A 25 14.28 15.64 -6.85
N TYR A 26 13.18 16.16 -6.30
CA TYR A 26 13.12 17.54 -5.82
C TYR A 26 13.91 17.75 -4.51
N VAL A 27 14.01 16.73 -3.66
CA VAL A 27 14.78 16.78 -2.39
C VAL A 27 16.26 16.79 -2.69
N LEU A 28 16.70 15.96 -3.64
CA LEU A 28 18.09 16.00 -4.11
C LEU A 28 18.38 17.36 -4.76
N ALA A 29 17.45 17.89 -5.55
CA ALA A 29 17.63 19.19 -6.17
C ALA A 29 17.74 20.35 -5.18
N SER A 30 16.97 20.34 -4.08
CA SER A 30 17.05 21.37 -3.07
C SER A 30 18.40 21.37 -2.33
N GLN A 31 18.99 20.20 -2.09
CA GLN A 31 20.32 20.09 -1.47
C GLN A 31 21.42 20.76 -2.31
N PHE A 32 21.30 20.71 -3.63
CA PHE A 32 22.23 21.35 -4.55
C PHE A 32 21.82 22.78 -4.96
N ASN A 33 20.71 23.32 -4.43
CA ASN A 33 20.10 24.60 -4.84
C ASN A 33 19.78 24.66 -6.35
N LEU A 34 19.36 23.53 -6.92
CA LEU A 34 19.00 23.39 -8.33
C LEU A 34 17.50 23.11 -8.51
N LYS A 35 17.02 23.28 -9.73
CA LYS A 35 15.68 22.82 -10.13
C LYS A 35 15.72 21.33 -10.45
N ALA A 36 14.64 20.61 -10.14
CA ALA A 36 14.52 19.18 -10.40
C ALA A 36 14.75 18.82 -11.88
N GLU A 37 14.34 19.69 -12.81
CA GLU A 37 14.54 19.51 -14.26
C GLU A 37 16.01 19.36 -14.66
N ARG A 38 16.94 19.97 -13.92
CA ARG A 38 18.38 19.90 -14.22
C ARG A 38 19.04 18.62 -13.73
N ILE A 39 18.45 17.96 -12.74
CA ILE A 39 19.01 16.76 -12.10
C ILE A 39 18.40 15.47 -12.67
N ARG A 40 17.17 15.53 -13.19
CA ARG A 40 16.51 14.39 -13.86
C ARG A 40 17.40 13.63 -14.86
N PRO A 41 18.03 14.28 -15.86
CA PRO A 41 18.84 13.55 -16.84
C PRO A 41 20.02 12.80 -16.18
N LEU A 42 20.64 13.41 -15.16
CA LEU A 42 21.72 12.76 -14.42
C LEU A 42 21.22 11.56 -13.60
N LEU A 43 20.04 11.66 -12.99
CA LEU A 43 19.43 10.54 -12.29
C LEU A 43 19.07 9.39 -13.26
N ASP A 44 18.57 9.73 -14.45
CA ASP A 44 18.25 8.73 -15.48
C ASP A 44 19.51 8.00 -15.97
N GLU A 45 20.62 8.73 -16.16
CA GLU A 45 21.93 8.13 -16.46
C GLU A 45 22.44 7.21 -15.35
N MET A 46 22.31 7.62 -14.08
CA MET A 46 22.72 6.80 -12.92
C MET A 46 21.84 5.57 -12.72
N LEU A 47 20.55 5.66 -13.03
CA LEU A 47 19.63 4.53 -13.07
C LEU A 47 20.02 3.55 -14.18
N ALA A 48 20.34 4.05 -15.38
CA ALA A 48 20.81 3.23 -16.49
C ALA A 48 22.16 2.55 -16.20
N ALA A 49 23.05 3.23 -15.46
CA ALA A 49 24.31 2.68 -14.98
C ALA A 49 24.17 1.68 -13.83
N GLY A 50 22.97 1.51 -13.26
CA GLY A 50 22.70 0.59 -12.14
C GLY A 50 23.25 1.05 -10.79
N GLN A 51 23.61 2.33 -10.66
CA GLN A 51 24.08 2.90 -9.39
C GLN A 51 22.92 3.23 -8.44
N LEU A 52 21.75 3.53 -9.01
CA LEU A 52 20.52 3.82 -8.29
C LEU A 52 19.45 2.77 -8.62
N SER A 53 18.54 2.53 -7.68
CA SER A 53 17.34 1.72 -7.90
C SER A 53 16.08 2.59 -7.77
N PRO A 54 15.10 2.44 -8.68
CA PRO A 54 13.83 3.15 -8.58
C PRO A 54 12.94 2.52 -7.49
N ILE A 55 12.47 3.33 -6.55
CA ILE A 55 11.51 2.92 -5.52
C ILE A 55 10.16 3.56 -5.80
N HIS A 56 9.13 2.72 -5.83
CA HIS A 56 7.75 3.17 -5.82
C HIS A 56 7.23 3.30 -4.38
N VAL A 57 7.04 4.53 -3.91
CA VAL A 57 6.37 4.78 -2.61
C VAL A 57 4.88 4.99 -2.89
N SER A 58 4.03 4.24 -2.19
CA SER A 58 2.58 4.16 -2.44
C SER A 58 1.83 5.51 -2.41
N ASN A 59 2.39 6.52 -1.74
CA ASN A 59 1.80 7.86 -1.61
C ASN A 59 2.53 8.95 -2.41
N SER A 60 3.55 8.62 -3.22
CA SER A 60 4.27 9.61 -4.01
C SER A 60 3.91 9.51 -5.49
N ARG A 61 3.52 10.65 -6.10
CA ARG A 61 3.33 10.77 -7.55
C ARG A 61 4.64 10.73 -8.35
N SER A 62 5.78 10.95 -7.69
CA SER A 62 7.10 10.91 -8.31
C SER A 62 7.78 9.56 -8.07
N CYS A 63 8.51 9.07 -9.07
CA CYS A 63 9.45 7.98 -8.90
C CYS A 63 10.58 8.44 -7.96
N ASN A 64 10.78 7.74 -6.85
CA ASN A 64 11.85 8.04 -5.90
C ASN A 64 13.05 7.14 -6.22
N VAL A 65 14.24 7.56 -5.83
CA VAL A 65 15.49 6.84 -6.08
C VAL A 65 16.20 6.52 -4.78
N CYS A 66 16.83 5.35 -4.70
CA CYS A 66 17.78 5.01 -3.63
C CYS A 66 19.09 4.50 -4.24
N ILE A 67 20.11 4.39 -3.39
CA ILE A 67 21.35 3.72 -3.75
C ILE A 67 21.04 2.23 -4.00
N ALA A 68 21.53 1.70 -5.13
CA ALA A 68 21.33 0.30 -5.51
C ALA A 68 21.85 -0.65 -4.40
N GLY A 69 21.11 -1.74 -4.15
CA GLY A 69 21.44 -2.71 -3.09
C GLY A 69 21.09 -2.25 -1.67
N THR A 70 20.61 -1.03 -1.48
CA THR A 70 20.15 -0.50 -0.18
C THR A 70 18.67 -0.13 -0.25
N GLU A 71 17.89 -0.93 -0.97
CA GLU A 71 16.46 -0.72 -1.02
C GLU A 71 15.90 -0.79 0.40
N PRO A 72 15.12 0.21 0.85
CA PRO A 72 14.47 0.16 2.14
C PRO A 72 13.55 -1.05 2.10
N ARG A 73 13.93 -2.09 2.84
CA ARG A 73 13.08 -3.27 3.03
C ARG A 73 11.71 -2.74 3.38
N PRO A 74 10.65 -3.06 2.62
CA PRO A 74 9.32 -2.60 2.96
C PRO A 74 9.11 -2.99 4.41
N ALA A 75 8.88 -1.98 5.27
CA ALA A 75 8.52 -2.22 6.66
C ALA A 75 7.42 -3.28 6.57
N ALA A 76 7.69 -4.45 7.17
CA ALA A 76 6.78 -5.57 7.15
C ALA A 76 5.40 -4.98 7.39
N SER A 77 4.52 -5.11 6.39
CA SER A 77 3.21 -4.48 6.37
C SER A 77 2.66 -4.57 7.77
N ASP A 78 2.40 -3.43 8.43
CA ASP A 78 1.71 -3.41 9.71
C ASP A 78 0.57 -4.40 9.57
N GLU A 79 0.72 -5.56 10.21
CA GLU A 79 -0.30 -6.59 10.23
C GLU A 79 -1.46 -5.91 10.93
N LYS A 80 -2.31 -5.30 10.11
CA LYS A 80 -3.41 -4.48 10.56
C LYS A 80 -4.28 -5.49 11.29
N TYR A 81 -4.20 -5.50 12.61
CA TYR A 81 -4.89 -6.46 13.44
C TYR A 81 -6.39 -6.44 13.05
N VAL A 82 -6.82 -7.44 12.28
CA VAL A 82 -8.22 -7.62 11.86
C VAL A 82 -8.99 -8.38 12.95
N GLY A 83 -8.59 -8.21 14.21
CA GLY A 83 -9.45 -8.61 15.31
C GLY A 83 -10.54 -7.57 15.42
N VAL A 84 -11.69 -7.82 14.79
CA VAL A 84 -12.92 -7.13 15.15
C VAL A 84 -13.15 -7.46 16.62
N PRO A 85 -13.03 -6.52 17.58
CA PRO A 85 -13.37 -6.82 18.96
C PRO A 85 -14.85 -7.23 18.97
N ALA A 86 -15.14 -8.43 19.45
CA ALA A 86 -16.49 -8.96 19.52
C ALA A 86 -17.36 -8.01 20.36
N ALA A 87 -18.08 -7.11 19.68
CA ALA A 87 -18.94 -6.15 20.35
C ALA A 87 -20.03 -6.92 21.12
N PRO A 88 -20.41 -6.47 22.33
CA PRO A 88 -21.48 -7.09 23.09
C PRO A 88 -22.78 -7.05 22.27
N ARG A 89 -23.44 -8.20 22.16
CA ARG A 89 -24.65 -8.40 21.34
C ARG A 89 -25.76 -7.45 21.83
N ARG A 90 -26.23 -6.54 20.96
CA ARG A 90 -27.25 -5.52 21.30
C ARG A 90 -28.70 -5.97 21.09
N TYR A 91 -28.91 -7.17 20.56
CA TYR A 91 -30.25 -7.69 20.28
C TYR A 91 -30.40 -9.13 20.76
N PHE A 92 -31.62 -9.45 21.19
CA PHE A 92 -32.01 -10.78 21.60
C PHE A 92 -32.12 -11.67 20.36
N VAL A 93 -31.33 -12.75 20.30
CA VAL A 93 -31.47 -13.78 19.28
C VAL A 93 -32.51 -14.78 19.79
N MET A 94 -33.70 -14.78 19.20
CA MET A 94 -34.68 -15.83 19.45
C MET A 94 -34.15 -17.14 18.84
N THR A 95 -33.49 -17.96 19.66
CA THR A 95 -33.23 -19.37 19.36
C THR A 95 -34.48 -20.19 19.63
N GLY A 96 -35.60 -19.81 19.01
CA GLY A 96 -36.84 -20.56 19.09
C GLY A 96 -36.87 -21.62 17.99
N ASP A 97 -37.03 -22.88 18.37
CA ASP A 97 -37.18 -23.96 17.40
C ASP A 97 -38.54 -23.84 16.68
N LEU A 98 -38.50 -23.60 15.37
CA LEU A 98 -39.67 -23.56 14.48
C LEU A 98 -40.28 -24.96 14.23
N ASN A 99 -39.94 -25.94 15.06
CA ASN A 99 -40.33 -27.34 14.91
C ASN A 99 -41.86 -27.53 14.90
N ALA A 100 -42.60 -26.75 15.69
CA ALA A 100 -44.05 -26.78 15.69
C ALA A 100 -44.65 -26.32 14.34
N TYR A 101 -44.06 -25.29 13.71
CA TYR A 101 -44.51 -24.79 12.41
C TYR A 101 -44.18 -25.78 11.28
N ALA A 102 -43.00 -26.41 11.34
CA ALA A 102 -42.61 -27.45 10.41
C ALA A 102 -43.52 -28.71 10.51
N ALA A 103 -43.94 -29.08 11.73
CA ALA A 103 -44.87 -30.18 11.94
C ALA A 103 -46.27 -29.91 11.36
N GLU A 104 -46.79 -28.68 11.55
CA GLU A 104 -48.05 -28.21 10.95
C GLU A 104 -48.01 -28.27 9.41
N LEU A 105 -46.91 -27.82 8.80
CA LEU A 105 -46.72 -27.85 7.35
C LEU A 105 -46.75 -29.27 6.78
N ARG A 106 -46.06 -30.22 7.43
CA ARG A 106 -46.07 -31.64 7.02
C ARG A 106 -47.47 -32.24 7.11
N ARG A 107 -48.17 -31.99 8.21
CA ARG A 107 -49.55 -32.48 8.41
C ARG A 107 -50.49 -32.00 7.31
N ARG A 108 -50.37 -30.73 6.89
CA ARG A 108 -51.19 -30.19 5.78
C ARG A 108 -50.85 -30.84 4.45
N ALA A 109 -49.56 -31.05 4.17
CA ALA A 109 -49.11 -31.73 2.96
C ALA A 109 -49.67 -33.17 2.90
N ASP A 110 -49.60 -33.91 4.01
CA ASP A 110 -50.13 -35.27 4.11
C ASP A 110 -51.64 -35.31 3.82
N LEU A 111 -52.40 -34.38 4.40
CA LEU A 111 -53.85 -34.26 4.14
C LEU A 111 -54.16 -33.96 2.67
N CYS A 112 -53.43 -33.05 2.04
CA CYS A 112 -53.61 -32.75 0.61
C CYS A 112 -53.29 -33.96 -0.28
N MET A 113 -52.31 -34.78 0.11
CA MET A 113 -51.95 -35.99 -0.64
C MET A 113 -52.94 -37.14 -0.42
N MET A 114 -53.62 -37.20 0.74
CA MET A 114 -54.69 -38.16 1.01
C MET A 114 -55.93 -37.91 0.14
N VAL A 115 -56.32 -36.64 -0.07
CA VAL A 115 -57.49 -36.26 -0.90
C VAL A 115 -57.27 -36.53 -2.40
N ARG A 116 -56.01 -36.73 -2.82
CA ARG A 116 -55.62 -36.95 -4.22
C ARG A 116 -55.68 -38.42 -4.66
N ARG A 117 -56.15 -39.33 -3.81
CA ARG A 117 -56.47 -40.73 -4.13
C ARG A 117 -57.98 -40.89 -4.33
#